data_AF-A0A091IGF2-F1
#
_entry.id   AF-A0A091IGF2-F1
#
_cell.length_a   1.000
_cell.length_b   1.000
_cell.length_c   1.000
_cell.angle_alpha   90.00
_cell.angle_beta   90.00
_cell.angle_gamma   90.00
#
_symmetry.space_group_name_H-M   'P 1'
#
loop_
_entity.id
_entity.type
_entity.pdbx_description
1 polymer ?
#
loop_
_entity_poly.entity_id
_entity_poly.type
_entity_poly.pdbx_seq_one_letter_code
_entity_poly.pdbx_strand_id
1 'polypeptide(L)' 'LAMMDVKGFDPKEVSVTVKDGKVKVLAEHEEKHTTASGKEYNYRKTMREISLPLGVREDEVTYSL' A
#
# COMPACT_ATOMS: atom_id res chain seq x y z
N LEU A 1 2.66 -3.58 -17.12
CA LEU A 1 3.32 -2.93 -15.96
C LEU A 1 2.32 -1.99 -15.31
N ALA A 2 2.15 -2.07 -13.99
CA ALA A 2 1.32 -1.15 -13.22
C ALA A 2 2.19 -0.51 -12.14
N MET A 3 1.99 0.78 -11.88
CA MET A 3 2.78 1.56 -10.92
C MET A 3 1.85 2.26 -9.94
N MET A 4 2.29 2.43 -8.69
CA MET A 4 1.57 3.20 -7.68
C MET A 4 2.55 4.12 -6.99
N ASP A 5 2.19 5.41 -6.87
CA ASP A 5 2.97 6.34 -6.07
C ASP A 5 2.68 6.10 -4.58
N VAL A 6 3.72 5.73 -3.85
CA VAL A 6 3.71 5.51 -2.39
C VAL A 6 4.65 6.46 -1.68
N LYS A 7 4.99 7.61 -2.31
CA LYS A 7 5.85 8.62 -1.71
C LYS A 7 5.28 9.10 -0.36
N GLY A 8 6.14 9.13 0.65
CA GLY A 8 5.78 9.57 2.00
C GLY A 8 5.28 8.44 2.92
N PHE A 9 5.36 7.18 2.48
CA PHE A 9 5.17 5.99 3.30
C PHE A 9 6.51 5.26 3.47
N ASP A 10 6.76 4.67 4.64
CA ASP A 10 7.88 3.75 4.81
C ASP A 10 7.61 2.46 4.00
N PRO A 11 8.61 1.82 3.38
CA PRO A 11 8.42 0.55 2.69
C PRO A 11 7.71 -0.53 3.52
N LYS A 12 7.88 -0.52 4.84
CA LYS A 12 7.22 -1.46 5.78
C LYS A 12 5.72 -1.17 5.97
N GLU A 13 5.28 0.03 5.65
CA GLU A 13 3.87 0.46 5.70
C GLU A 13 3.12 0.11 4.41
N VAL A 14 3.82 -0.41 3.39
CA VAL A 14 3.24 -0.86 2.14
C VAL A 14 3.02 -2.37 2.17
N SER A 15 1.79 -2.78 1.88
CA SER A 15 1.38 -4.18 1.75
C SER A 15 0.87 -4.45 0.35
N VAL A 16 1.29 -5.59 -0.20
CA VAL A 16 0.82 -6.12 -1.48
C VAL A 16 0.13 -7.45 -1.23
N THR A 17 -1.14 -7.55 -1.59
CA THR A 17 -1.92 -8.80 -1.55
C THR A 17 -2.27 -9.21 -2.97
N VAL A 18 -1.92 -10.44 -3.34
CA VAL A 18 -2.35 -11.07 -4.58
C VAL A 18 -3.36 -12.15 -4.22
N LYS A 19 -4.61 -11.97 -4.65
CA LYS A 19 -5.69 -12.90 -4.33
C LYS A 19 -6.88 -12.67 -5.25
N ASP A 20 -7.60 -13.75 -5.56
CA ASP A 20 -8.86 -13.76 -6.32
C ASP A 20 -8.69 -13.08 -7.70
N GLY A 21 -7.53 -13.31 -8.33
CA GLY A 21 -7.21 -12.72 -9.63
C GLY A 21 -6.95 -11.21 -9.59
N LYS A 22 -6.61 -10.65 -8.42
CA LYS A 22 -6.36 -9.23 -8.22
C LYS A 22 -5.08 -8.97 -7.43
N VAL A 23 -4.46 -7.84 -7.72
CA VAL A 23 -3.37 -7.26 -6.92
C VAL A 23 -3.92 -6.05 -6.19
N LYS A 24 -3.82 -6.05 -4.87
CA LYS A 24 -4.17 -4.95 -4.00
C LYS A 24 -2.92 -4.41 -3.35
N VAL A 25 -2.66 -3.12 -3.53
CA VAL A 25 -1.57 -2.39 -2.87
C VAL A 25 -2.20 -1.42 -1.88
N LEU A 26 -1.75 -1.48 -0.62
CA LEU A 26 -2.20 -0.61 0.46
C LEU A 26 -0.98 -0.01 1.15
N ALA A 27 -0.93 1.31 1.26
CA ALA A 27 0.03 2.02 2.10
C ALA A 27 -0.73 2.78 3.19
N GLU A 28 -0.34 2.58 4.45
CA GLU A 28 -1.04 3.13 5.62
C GLU A 28 -0.03 3.61 6.67
N HIS A 29 -0.09 4.90 6.99
CA HIS A 29 0.81 5.56 7.94
C HIS A 29 0.00 6.18 9.08
N GLU A 30 0.41 5.90 10.31
CA GLU A 30 -0.14 6.50 11.52
C GLU A 30 1.01 7.04 12.37
N GLU A 31 0.96 8.33 12.69
CA GLU A 31 1.93 8.97 13.57
C GLU A 31 1.22 9.73 14.70
N LYS A 32 1.83 9.67 15.89
CA LYS A 32 1.34 10.34 17.10
C LYS A 32 2.43 11.26 17.62
N HIS A 33 2.11 12.53 17.70
CA HIS A 33 3.04 13.58 18.13
C HIS A 33 2.52 14.20 19.41
N THR A 34 3.41 14.44 20.38
CA THR A 34 3.07 15.25 21.55
C THR A 34 3.75 16.59 21.38
N THR A 35 2.95 17.65 21.22
CA THR A 35 3.40 19.02 21.06
C THR A 35 3.09 19.81 22.34
N ALA A 36 3.66 21.01 22.47
CA ALA A 36 3.37 21.88 23.61
C ALA A 36 1.87 22.26 23.72
N SER A 37 1.13 22.16 22.60
CA SER A 37 -0.31 22.43 22.50
C SER A 37 -1.19 21.19 22.70
N GLY A 38 -0.65 19.97 22.80
CA GLY A 38 -1.42 18.75 23.02
C GLY A 38 -0.92 17.53 22.27
N LYS A 39 -1.81 16.56 22.04
CA LYS A 39 -1.52 15.36 21.24
C LYS A 39 -2.07 15.53 19.82
N GLU A 40 -1.22 15.37 18.83
CA GLU A 40 -1.55 15.37 17.42
C GLU A 40 -1.49 13.94 16.86
N TYR A 41 -2.44 13.63 15.97
CA TYR A 41 -2.58 12.33 15.32
C TYR A 41 -2.67 12.58 13.83
N ASN A 42 -1.68 12.12 13.06
CA ASN A 42 -1.78 12.14 11.60
C ASN A 42 -1.97 10.72 11.10
N TYR A 43 -2.92 10.57 10.19
CA TYR A 43 -3.24 9.32 9.54
C TYR A 43 -3.30 9.55 8.03
N ARG A 44 -2.60 8.71 7.26
CA ARG A 44 -2.62 8.74 5.80
C ARG A 44 -2.80 7.33 5.26
N LYS A 45 -3.62 7.20 4.22
CA LYS A 45 -3.90 5.92 3.58
C LYS A 45 -4.09 6.09 2.08
N THR A 46 -3.50 5.20 1.30
CA THR A 46 -3.75 5.07 -0.13
C THR A 46 -3.91 3.61 -0.51
N MET A 47 -4.79 3.34 -1.46
CA MET A 47 -5.09 1.99 -1.92
C MET A 47 -5.25 1.97 -3.44
N ARG A 48 -4.71 0.94 -4.08
CA ARG A 48 -4.99 0.62 -5.48
C ARG A 48 -5.27 -0.85 -5.65
N GLU A 49 -6.26 -1.17 -6.48
CA GLU A 49 -6.59 -2.53 -6.89
C GLU A 49 -6.44 -2.66 -8.41
N ILE A 50 -5.86 -3.77 -8.86
CA ILE A 50 -5.59 -4.06 -10.27
C ILE A 50 -6.03 -5.50 -10.54
N SER A 51 -6.89 -5.69 -11.53
CA SER A 51 -7.24 -7.04 -12.00
C SER A 51 -6.10 -7.66 -12.79
N LEU A 52 -5.80 -8.92 -12.53
CA LEU A 52 -4.88 -9.70 -13.33
C LEU A 52 -5.51 -10.03 -14.70
N PRO A 53 -4.72 -10.06 -15.78
CA PRO A 53 -5.17 -10.62 -17.05
C PRO A 53 -5.59 -12.09 -16.90
N LEU A 54 -6.48 -12.55 -17.78
CA LEU A 54 -6.89 -13.95 -17.81
C LEU A 54 -5.68 -14.87 -18.03
N GLY A 55 -5.62 -15.97 -17.26
CA GLY A 55 -4.57 -16.99 -17.37
C GLY A 55 -3.27 -16.68 -16.63
N VAL A 56 -3.11 -15.48 -16.06
CA VAL A 56 -1.99 -15.17 -15.16
C VAL A 56 -2.25 -15.81 -13.81
N ARG A 57 -1.30 -16.60 -13.31
CA ARG A 57 -1.42 -17.19 -11.98
C ARG A 57 -0.92 -16.22 -10.91
N GLU A 58 -1.46 -16.35 -9.70
CA GLU A 58 -1.11 -15.46 -8.59
C GLU A 58 0.36 -15.59 -8.16
N ASP A 59 0.94 -16.79 -8.26
CA ASP A 59 2.35 -17.08 -7.95
C ASP A 59 3.34 -16.51 -8.99
N GLU A 60 2.85 -16.08 -10.15
CA GLU A 60 3.66 -15.44 -11.20
C GLU A 60 3.77 -13.92 -10.99
N VAL A 61 3.03 -13.34 -10.03
CA VAL A 61 3.06 -11.91 -9.76
C VAL A 61 4.30 -11.54 -8.95
N THR A 62 5.15 -10.72 -9.54
CA THR A 62 6.31 -10.12 -8.88
C THR A 62 6.08 -8.64 -8.58
N TYR A 63 6.63 -8.14 -7.48
CA TYR A 63 6.63 -6.72 -7.14
C TYR A 63 7.98 -6.29 -6.57
N SER A 64 8.25 -5.00 -6.67
CA SER A 64 9.40 -4.34 -6.08
C SER A 64 8.96 -2.95 -5.60
N LEU A 65 9.61 -2.46 -4.55
CA LEU A 65 9.38 -1.12 -4.01
C LEU A 65 10.59 -0.23 -4.31
#